data_AF-A0A9P3LDA7-F1
#
_entry.id   AF-A0A9P3LDA7-F1
#
_cell.length_a   1.000
_cell.length_b   1.000
_cell.length_c   1.000
_cell.angle_alpha   90.00
_cell.angle_beta   90.00
_cell.angle_gamma   90.00
#
_symmetry.space_group_name_H-M   'P 1'
#
loop_
_entity.id
_entity.type
_entity.pdbx_description
1 polymer ?
#
loop_
_entity_poly.entity_id
_entity_poly.type
_entity_poly.pdbx_seq_one_letter_code
_entity_poly.pdbx_strand_id
1 'polypeptide(L)'
;MRTLTTIARGAYLARRLASRKRADCTTLQQALDEGLKLYKWDGKSPNPLVDALHYVCGTLGGIPGAVDEWADNLKKADSAMSAAAEALNFKTSDRRGSFGTMAYGTSYGGGQKRPGLLCHSKHNLSILQHLMADRSIQRIVSFQSSVFAFYAPKLYRDYATNMDALHQKYPELKYNWRTSVFPAVSFNFGPRAVTVEHRDHGNRAVGWCAITAGGNYDPRLGGHLILRELGIVIEFPPGATICIPSACLTHGNVPIRDGETRWSITQYAAGGLFRFVDYGFRTWAQLKQAGNGLADKVLEERDGRWLKELELLSKIEELHADRENAGLLK
;
A
#
# COMPACT_ATOMS: atom_id res chain seq x y z
N MET A 1 -3.17 -16.63 -6.72
CA MET A 1 -2.98 -16.35 -5.28
C MET A 1 -3.05 -17.64 -4.42
N ARG A 2 -2.39 -18.75 -4.83
CA ARG A 2 -2.43 -20.05 -4.11
C ARG A 2 -1.43 -20.20 -2.95
N THR A 3 -0.69 -19.15 -2.59
CA THR A 3 0.29 -19.24 -1.52
C THR A 3 -0.34 -18.99 -0.16
N LEU A 4 -1.06 -19.99 0.36
CA LEU A 4 -1.39 -20.15 1.80
C LEU A 4 -0.15 -19.99 2.70
N THR A 5 1.05 -20.12 2.13
CA THR A 5 2.34 -19.94 2.79
C THR A 5 2.67 -18.49 3.13
N THR A 6 2.01 -17.48 2.53
CA THR A 6 2.33 -16.06 2.79
C THR A 6 1.40 -15.40 3.81
N ILE A 7 0.24 -15.96 4.11
CA ILE A 7 -0.73 -15.39 5.07
C ILE A 7 -0.49 -15.97 6.47
N ALA A 8 -0.49 -15.12 7.49
CA ALA A 8 -0.37 -15.54 8.88
C ALA A 8 -1.68 -16.15 9.38
N ARG A 9 -1.59 -17.00 10.40
CA ARG A 9 -2.77 -17.61 11.05
C ARG A 9 -3.74 -16.52 11.54
N GLY A 10 -5.02 -16.65 11.23
CA GLY A 10 -6.04 -15.60 11.45
C GLY A 10 -6.17 -14.56 10.32
N ALA A 11 -5.34 -14.61 9.28
CA ALA A 11 -5.50 -13.88 8.02
C ALA A 11 -5.50 -12.33 8.04
N TYR A 12 -5.27 -11.69 9.19
CA TYR A 12 -5.13 -10.23 9.24
C TYR A 12 -3.79 -9.72 8.68
N LEU A 13 -2.73 -10.50 8.87
CA LEU A 13 -1.35 -10.14 8.55
C LEU A 13 -0.73 -11.19 7.64
N ALA A 14 0.32 -10.82 6.92
CA ALA A 14 1.14 -11.80 6.23
C ALA A 14 2.21 -12.38 7.16
N ARG A 15 2.71 -13.57 6.82
CA ARG A 15 3.84 -14.19 7.52
C ARG A 15 5.07 -13.33 7.33
N ARG A 16 5.77 -13.07 8.43
CA ARG A 16 7.10 -12.51 8.40
C ARG A 16 8.06 -13.60 7.88
N LEU A 17 8.58 -13.42 6.68
CA LEU A 17 9.70 -14.23 6.21
C LEU A 17 10.98 -13.79 6.91
N ALA A 18 11.94 -14.70 7.08
CA ALA A 18 13.29 -14.32 7.45
C ALA A 18 13.80 -13.29 6.43
N SER A 19 14.32 -12.15 6.92
CA SER A 19 14.86 -11.12 6.04
C SER A 19 15.94 -11.76 5.16
N ARG A 20 15.73 -11.81 3.84
CA ARG A 20 16.85 -12.06 2.93
C ARG A 20 17.85 -10.93 3.16
N LYS A 21 19.08 -11.28 3.53
CA LYS A 21 20.20 -10.34 3.72
C LYS A 21 20.66 -9.72 2.39
N ARG A 22 19.75 -9.36 1.47
CA ARG A 22 20.17 -8.54 0.33
C ARG A 22 20.36 -7.14 0.88
N ALA A 23 21.62 -6.77 1.12
CA ALA A 23 22.01 -5.40 1.43
C ALA A 23 21.74 -4.48 0.23
N ASP A 24 21.77 -5.06 -0.98
CA ASP A 24 21.71 -4.33 -2.23
C ASP A 24 20.42 -4.59 -3.01
N CYS A 25 20.06 -3.62 -3.84
CA CYS A 25 18.88 -3.69 -4.71
C CYS A 25 19.15 -4.59 -5.92
N THR A 26 18.16 -5.38 -6.31
CA THR A 26 18.24 -6.25 -7.49
C THR A 26 18.23 -5.40 -8.76
N THR A 27 19.19 -5.63 -9.66
CA THR A 27 19.24 -4.95 -10.98
C THR A 27 18.22 -5.55 -11.94
N LEU A 28 17.91 -4.85 -13.04
CA LEU A 28 17.02 -5.39 -14.07
C LEU A 28 17.57 -6.69 -14.65
N GLN A 29 18.86 -6.72 -15.01
CA GLN A 29 19.49 -7.90 -15.58
C GLN A 29 19.41 -9.10 -14.62
N GLN A 30 19.72 -8.89 -13.34
CA GLN A 30 19.60 -9.94 -12.32
C GLN A 30 18.17 -10.49 -12.21
N ALA A 31 17.16 -9.61 -12.24
CA ALA A 31 15.76 -10.05 -12.20
C ALA A 31 15.41 -10.94 -13.41
N LEU A 32 15.86 -10.56 -14.61
CA LEU A 32 15.65 -11.31 -15.84
C LEU A 32 16.39 -12.66 -15.83
N ASP A 33 17.65 -12.67 -15.37
CA ASP A 33 18.47 -13.88 -15.24
C ASP A 33 17.86 -14.86 -14.21
N GLU A 34 17.20 -14.34 -13.18
CA GLU A 34 16.41 -15.11 -12.20
C GLU A 34 15.05 -15.58 -12.75
N GLY A 35 14.75 -15.32 -14.02
CA GLY A 35 13.57 -15.82 -14.73
C GLY A 35 12.32 -14.96 -14.59
N LEU A 36 12.42 -13.73 -14.08
CA LEU A 36 11.28 -12.80 -14.09
C LEU A 36 11.01 -12.33 -15.51
N LYS A 37 9.73 -12.24 -15.88
CA LYS A 37 9.31 -11.72 -17.18
C LYS A 37 9.20 -10.19 -17.12
N LEU A 38 9.83 -9.51 -18.07
CA LEU A 38 9.66 -8.08 -18.26
C LEU A 38 8.23 -7.80 -18.76
N TYR A 39 7.49 -7.00 -18.02
CA TYR A 39 6.20 -6.47 -18.42
C TYR A 39 6.37 -4.99 -18.81
N LYS A 40 6.35 -4.72 -20.12
CA LYS A 40 6.44 -3.36 -20.66
C LYS A 40 5.12 -2.66 -20.46
N TRP A 41 5.14 -1.49 -19.82
CA TRP A 41 3.93 -0.75 -19.50
C TRP A 41 4.15 0.75 -19.68
N ASP A 42 3.24 1.37 -20.43
CA ASP A 42 3.30 2.80 -20.73
C ASP A 42 2.89 3.70 -19.56
N GLY A 43 2.40 3.11 -18.46
CA GLY A 43 1.94 3.83 -17.29
C GLY A 43 0.61 4.55 -17.47
N LYS A 44 -0.07 4.39 -18.61
CA LYS A 44 -1.31 5.09 -18.95
C LYS A 44 -2.51 4.17 -18.90
N SER A 45 -2.45 3.09 -19.67
CA SER A 45 -3.57 2.15 -19.79
C SER A 45 -3.62 1.26 -18.55
N PRO A 46 -4.75 1.21 -17.82
CA PRO A 46 -4.82 0.39 -16.64
C PRO A 46 -4.89 -1.11 -17.00
N ASN A 47 -4.19 -1.95 -16.25
CA ASN A 47 -4.13 -3.38 -16.45
C ASN A 47 -4.35 -4.12 -15.11
N PRO A 48 -5.49 -4.79 -14.90
CA PRO A 48 -5.70 -5.59 -13.69
C PRO A 48 -4.73 -6.78 -13.68
N LEU A 49 -4.15 -7.06 -12.52
CA LEU A 49 -3.37 -8.26 -12.28
C LEU A 49 -4.35 -9.35 -11.85
N VAL A 50 -4.53 -10.36 -12.69
CA VAL A 50 -5.53 -11.42 -12.49
C VAL A 50 -4.82 -12.76 -12.29
N ASP A 51 -5.27 -13.54 -11.32
CA ASP A 51 -4.70 -14.87 -11.09
C ASP A 51 -5.39 -15.96 -11.92
N ALA A 52 -4.88 -17.20 -11.86
CA ALA A 52 -5.42 -18.32 -12.62
C ALA A 52 -6.86 -18.74 -12.23
N LEU A 53 -7.42 -18.19 -11.15
CA LEU A 53 -8.81 -18.39 -10.72
C LEU A 53 -9.67 -17.14 -10.99
N HIS A 54 -9.14 -16.22 -11.79
CA HIS A 54 -9.78 -14.98 -12.24
C HIS A 54 -9.96 -13.92 -11.16
N TYR A 55 -9.37 -14.10 -9.97
CA TYR A 55 -9.39 -13.05 -8.96
C TYR A 55 -8.47 -11.89 -9.35
N VAL A 56 -9.01 -10.68 -9.27
CA VAL A 56 -8.19 -9.46 -9.36
C VAL A 56 -7.36 -9.37 -8.09
N CYS A 57 -6.05 -9.52 -8.24
CA CYS A 57 -5.10 -9.55 -7.13
C CYS A 57 -4.32 -8.25 -6.96
N GLY A 58 -4.41 -7.33 -7.92
CA GLY A 58 -3.79 -6.02 -7.92
C GLY A 58 -4.11 -5.32 -9.24
N THR A 59 -3.54 -4.15 -9.48
CA THR A 59 -3.72 -3.46 -10.77
C THR A 59 -2.57 -2.52 -11.07
N LEU A 60 -2.18 -2.45 -12.33
CA LEU A 60 -1.46 -1.29 -12.87
C LEU A 60 -2.53 -0.24 -13.15
N GLY A 61 -2.66 0.78 -12.31
CA GLY A 61 -3.78 1.73 -12.31
C GLY A 61 -3.65 2.88 -13.30
N GLY A 62 -2.44 3.10 -13.83
CA GLY A 62 -2.18 4.11 -14.84
C GLY A 62 -2.08 5.52 -14.28
N ILE A 63 -2.54 6.50 -15.06
CA ILE A 63 -2.68 7.91 -14.69
C ILE A 63 -4.15 8.34 -14.82
N PRO A 64 -4.56 9.45 -14.18
CA PRO A 64 -5.88 10.04 -14.45
C PRO A 64 -6.07 10.39 -15.92
N GLY A 65 -7.31 10.32 -16.42
CA GLY A 65 -7.63 10.59 -17.83
C GLY A 65 -7.37 12.03 -18.30
N ALA A 66 -7.31 13.00 -17.40
CA ALA A 66 -6.91 14.38 -17.70
C ALA A 66 -5.37 14.52 -17.74
N VAL A 67 -4.76 13.99 -18.81
CA VAL A 67 -3.30 13.77 -18.92
C VAL A 67 -2.49 15.07 -18.82
N ASP A 68 -2.92 16.16 -19.46
CA ASP A 68 -2.16 17.43 -19.48
C ASP A 68 -2.14 18.09 -18.09
N GLU A 69 -3.29 18.13 -17.41
CA GLU A 69 -3.35 18.59 -16.01
C GLU A 69 -2.53 17.70 -15.07
N TRP A 70 -2.38 16.42 -15.41
CA TRP A 70 -1.63 15.48 -14.59
C TRP A 70 -0.13 15.74 -14.64
N ALA A 71 0.43 16.06 -15.81
CA ALA A 71 1.85 16.39 -15.93
C ALA A 71 2.22 17.61 -15.06
N ASP A 72 1.39 18.66 -15.08
CA ASP A 72 1.62 19.84 -14.24
C ASP A 72 1.37 19.56 -12.75
N ASN A 73 0.44 18.67 -12.42
CA ASN A 73 0.28 18.18 -11.06
C ASN A 73 1.54 17.48 -10.56
N LEU A 74 2.17 16.64 -11.38
CA LEU A 74 3.40 15.94 -11.00
C LEU A 74 4.57 16.88 -10.79
N LYS A 75 4.77 17.89 -11.63
CA LYS A 75 5.83 18.90 -11.40
C LYS A 75 5.68 19.61 -10.05
N LYS A 76 4.43 19.90 -9.65
CA LYS A 76 4.12 20.49 -8.33
C LYS A 76 4.39 19.49 -7.21
N ALA A 77 4.03 18.22 -7.40
CA ALA A 77 4.32 17.16 -6.43
C ALA A 77 5.83 16.91 -6.28
N ASP A 78 6.60 16.91 -7.37
CA ASP A 78 8.06 16.81 -7.36
C ASP A 78 8.69 17.92 -6.53
N SER A 79 8.18 19.15 -6.69
CA SER A 79 8.63 20.33 -5.95
C SER A 79 8.27 20.22 -4.46
N ALA A 80 7.05 19.81 -4.14
CA ALA A 80 6.59 19.63 -2.77
C ALA A 80 7.36 18.51 -2.03
N MET A 81 7.61 17.38 -2.72
CA MET A 81 8.38 16.27 -2.19
C MET A 81 9.85 16.65 -1.96
N SER A 82 10.46 17.39 -2.90
CA SER A 82 11.84 17.88 -2.75
C SER A 82 11.98 18.87 -1.59
N ALA A 83 11.10 19.88 -1.51
CA ALA A 83 11.12 20.86 -0.43
C ALA A 83 10.89 20.22 0.94
N ALA A 84 9.99 19.24 1.03
CA ALA A 84 9.78 18.48 2.27
C ALA A 84 11.03 17.65 2.64
N ALA A 85 11.67 17.01 1.66
CA ALA A 85 12.89 16.22 1.88
C ALA A 85 14.05 17.06 2.44
N GLU A 86 14.21 18.29 1.95
CA GLU A 86 15.23 19.24 2.44
C GLU A 86 14.95 19.72 3.87
N ALA A 87 13.68 19.87 4.24
CA ALA A 87 13.28 20.41 5.54
C ALA A 87 13.17 19.34 6.65
N LEU A 88 12.89 18.09 6.29
CA LEU A 88 12.61 17.01 7.24
C LEU A 88 13.88 16.44 7.89
N ASN A 89 13.75 16.06 9.16
CA ASN A 89 14.77 15.30 9.87
C ASN A 89 14.37 13.82 9.92
N PHE A 90 14.92 12.98 9.04
CA PHE A 90 14.69 11.54 9.07
C PHE A 90 15.98 10.74 9.02
N LYS A 91 15.89 9.47 9.45
CA LYS A 91 16.93 8.50 9.16
C LYS A 91 16.94 8.24 7.65
N THR A 92 18.12 8.13 7.08
CA THR A 92 18.33 7.90 5.64
C THR A 92 18.42 6.42 5.29
N SER A 93 18.15 5.52 6.24
CA SER A 93 18.19 4.07 6.02
C SER A 93 17.23 3.33 6.94
N ASP A 94 16.54 2.33 6.39
CA ASP A 94 15.72 1.36 7.11
C ASP A 94 15.78 -0.04 6.46
N ARG A 95 14.90 -0.95 6.90
CA ARG A 95 14.81 -2.32 6.36
C ARG A 95 14.45 -2.41 4.87
N ARG A 96 13.98 -1.31 4.27
CA ARG A 96 13.53 -1.21 2.88
C ARG A 96 14.57 -0.54 2.01
N GLY A 97 15.64 0.05 2.55
CA GLY A 97 16.73 0.61 1.75
C GLY A 97 17.34 1.87 2.38
N SER A 98 18.24 2.51 1.63
CA SER A 98 18.95 3.71 2.06
C SER A 98 18.38 4.98 1.40
N PHE A 99 17.20 5.42 1.84
CA PHE A 99 16.59 6.68 1.43
C PHE A 99 15.76 7.30 2.57
N GLY A 100 15.44 8.59 2.42
CA GLY A 100 14.56 9.29 3.37
C GLY A 100 13.12 8.83 3.25
N THR A 101 12.51 8.41 4.36
CA THR A 101 11.09 8.03 4.37
C THR A 101 10.40 8.55 5.63
N MET A 102 9.16 9.02 5.45
CA MET A 102 8.28 9.39 6.56
C MET A 102 6.89 8.83 6.31
N ALA A 103 6.38 8.12 7.30
CA ALA A 103 5.00 7.65 7.32
C ALA A 103 4.12 8.63 8.11
N TYR A 104 2.85 8.77 7.73
CA TYR A 104 1.85 9.58 8.42
C TYR A 104 0.52 8.81 8.51
N GLY A 105 -0.26 9.08 9.55
CA GLY A 105 -1.62 8.56 9.74
C GLY A 105 -1.74 7.51 10.84
N THR A 106 -2.83 6.75 10.80
CA THR A 106 -3.25 5.80 11.82
C THR A 106 -2.67 4.41 11.56
N SER A 107 -2.08 3.81 12.58
CA SER A 107 -1.50 2.46 12.50
C SER A 107 -1.78 1.66 13.77
N TYR A 108 -1.63 0.35 13.70
CA TYR A 108 -1.75 -0.52 14.87
C TYR A 108 -0.94 -1.81 14.70
N GLY A 109 -0.10 -2.10 15.70
CA GLY A 109 0.83 -3.23 15.69
C GLY A 109 1.93 -3.06 16.73
N GLY A 110 2.93 -3.97 16.75
CA GLY A 110 4.13 -3.81 17.59
C GLY A 110 3.90 -3.80 19.10
N GLY A 111 2.82 -4.42 19.59
CA GLY A 111 2.50 -4.49 21.01
C GLY A 111 1.73 -3.30 21.57
N GLN A 112 1.30 -2.35 20.72
CA GLN A 112 0.44 -1.23 21.14
C GLN A 112 -0.87 -1.73 21.78
N LYS A 113 -1.33 -1.03 22.82
CA LYS A 113 -2.58 -1.35 23.53
C LYS A 113 -3.84 -0.86 22.81
N ARG A 114 -3.71 0.11 21.89
CA ARG A 114 -4.78 0.63 21.03
C ARG A 114 -4.18 1.19 19.74
N PRO A 115 -4.98 1.34 18.66
CA PRO A 115 -4.58 2.09 17.46
C PRO A 115 -4.17 3.52 17.81
N GLY A 116 -3.25 4.08 17.03
CA GLY A 116 -2.71 5.41 17.29
C GLY A 116 -2.18 6.07 16.01
N LEU A 117 -2.05 7.39 16.08
CA LEU A 117 -1.35 8.17 15.08
C LEU A 117 0.16 7.92 15.18
N LEU A 118 0.83 7.86 14.04
CA LEU A 118 2.29 7.80 13.99
C LEU A 118 2.89 9.06 14.63
N CYS A 119 3.86 8.86 15.53
CA CYS A 119 4.46 9.92 16.30
C CYS A 119 5.59 10.61 15.54
N HIS A 120 5.63 11.94 15.61
CA HIS A 120 6.66 12.77 15.00
C HIS A 120 7.13 13.85 15.96
N SER A 121 8.35 14.36 15.75
CA SER A 121 8.78 15.61 16.38
C SER A 121 7.87 16.75 15.92
N LYS A 122 7.75 17.81 16.73
CA LYS A 122 6.95 19.00 16.35
C LYS A 122 7.38 19.58 15.01
N HIS A 123 8.69 19.61 14.75
CA HIS A 123 9.28 20.05 13.49
C HIS A 123 8.80 19.21 12.30
N ASN A 124 9.00 17.89 12.34
CA ASN A 124 8.60 17.01 11.25
C ASN A 124 7.09 16.99 11.04
N LEU A 125 6.32 17.04 12.14
CA LEU A 125 4.87 17.06 12.07
C LEU A 125 4.37 18.30 11.30
N SER A 126 4.96 19.47 11.55
CA SER A 126 4.62 20.70 10.83
C SER A 126 4.86 20.53 9.33
N ILE A 127 6.01 20.02 8.91
CA ILE A 127 6.34 19.83 7.49
C ILE A 127 5.41 18.80 6.84
N LEU A 128 5.16 17.67 7.52
CA LEU A 128 4.22 16.66 7.03
C LEU A 128 2.81 17.21 6.90
N GLN A 129 2.34 18.06 7.81
CA GLN A 129 1.03 18.70 7.70
C GLN A 129 0.93 19.61 6.48
N HIS A 130 1.99 20.36 6.14
CA HIS A 130 2.03 21.13 4.89
C HIS A 130 1.99 20.22 3.66
N LEU A 131 2.76 19.12 3.66
CA LEU A 131 2.75 18.15 2.56
C LEU A 131 1.39 17.45 2.40
N MET A 132 0.70 17.14 3.51
CA MET A 132 -0.65 16.58 3.52
C MET A 132 -1.71 17.58 3.02
N ALA A 133 -1.49 18.87 3.23
CA ALA A 133 -2.35 19.96 2.76
C ALA A 133 -2.11 20.33 1.29
N ASP A 134 -0.99 19.90 0.70
CA ASP A 134 -0.64 20.20 -0.69
C ASP A 134 -1.65 19.59 -1.68
N ARG A 135 -2.12 20.41 -2.62
CA ARG A 135 -3.15 20.02 -3.59
C ARG A 135 -2.67 18.95 -4.56
N SER A 136 -1.39 18.98 -4.94
CA SER A 136 -0.83 18.00 -5.87
C SER A 136 -0.70 16.62 -5.25
N ILE A 137 -0.36 16.58 -3.96
CA ILE A 137 -0.36 15.36 -3.14
C ILE A 137 -1.78 14.84 -2.95
N GLN A 138 -2.75 15.71 -2.64
CA GLN A 138 -4.16 15.34 -2.51
C GLN A 138 -4.72 14.71 -3.78
N ARG A 139 -4.37 15.22 -4.97
CA ARG A 139 -4.77 14.62 -6.25
C ARG A 139 -4.21 13.22 -6.43
N ILE A 140 -2.95 12.98 -6.06
CA ILE A 140 -2.31 11.65 -6.10
C ILE A 140 -3.04 10.65 -5.20
N VAL A 141 -3.20 10.96 -3.93
CA VAL A 141 -3.81 10.02 -2.96
C VAL A 141 -5.31 9.78 -3.22
N SER A 142 -6.00 10.78 -3.78
CA SER A 142 -7.39 10.60 -4.22
C SER A 142 -7.48 9.67 -5.42
N PHE A 143 -6.56 9.79 -6.38
CA PHE A 143 -6.49 8.88 -7.53
C PHE A 143 -6.13 7.46 -7.09
N GLN A 144 -5.14 7.29 -6.20
CA GLN A 144 -4.79 6.01 -5.58
C GLN A 144 -6.01 5.31 -4.96
N SER A 145 -6.78 6.04 -4.15
CA SER A 145 -8.00 5.49 -3.55
C SER A 145 -9.08 5.16 -4.58
N SER A 146 -9.19 5.94 -5.66
CA SER A 146 -10.16 5.70 -6.74
C SER A 146 -9.80 4.45 -7.55
N VAL A 147 -8.52 4.25 -7.87
CA VAL A 147 -8.02 3.02 -8.52
C VAL A 147 -8.33 1.81 -7.64
N PHE A 148 -8.11 1.93 -6.33
CA PHE A 148 -8.42 0.85 -5.39
C PHE A 148 -9.92 0.54 -5.35
N ALA A 149 -10.78 1.55 -5.24
CA ALA A 149 -12.24 1.38 -5.27
C ALA A 149 -12.72 0.71 -6.57
N PHE A 150 -12.15 1.10 -7.70
CA PHE A 150 -12.56 0.58 -9.00
C PHE A 150 -12.14 -0.88 -9.22
N TYR A 151 -10.94 -1.29 -8.81
CA TYR A 151 -10.43 -2.64 -9.08
C TYR A 151 -10.60 -3.64 -7.92
N ALA A 152 -10.94 -3.17 -6.72
CA ALA A 152 -11.24 -4.01 -5.57
C ALA A 152 -12.46 -3.48 -4.77
N PRO A 153 -13.65 -3.39 -5.40
CA PRO A 153 -14.83 -2.74 -4.80
C PRO A 153 -15.26 -3.36 -3.47
N LYS A 154 -15.29 -4.69 -3.37
CA LYS A 154 -15.63 -5.42 -2.12
C LYS A 154 -14.64 -5.10 -1.00
N LEU A 155 -13.34 -5.18 -1.30
CA LEU A 155 -12.28 -4.87 -0.35
C LEU A 155 -12.27 -3.39 0.05
N TYR A 156 -12.53 -2.47 -0.89
CA TYR A 156 -12.68 -1.05 -0.61
C TYR A 156 -13.83 -0.77 0.36
N ARG A 157 -14.99 -1.41 0.15
CA ARG A 157 -16.15 -1.28 1.03
C ARG A 157 -15.86 -1.82 2.44
N ASP A 158 -15.15 -2.93 2.53
CA ASP A 158 -14.70 -3.48 3.82
C ASP A 158 -13.71 -2.54 4.53
N TYR A 159 -12.78 -1.91 3.80
CA TYR A 159 -11.92 -0.85 4.34
C TYR A 159 -12.73 0.33 4.89
N ALA A 160 -13.66 0.87 4.09
CA ALA A 160 -14.48 2.00 4.51
C ALA A 160 -15.26 1.68 5.79
N THR A 161 -15.93 0.53 5.82
CA THR A 161 -16.73 0.08 6.98
C THR A 161 -15.89 -0.03 8.25
N ASN A 162 -14.70 -0.65 8.16
CA ASN A 162 -13.81 -0.81 9.30
C ASN A 162 -13.20 0.51 9.77
N MET A 163 -12.81 1.39 8.85
CA MET A 163 -12.24 2.69 9.21
C MET A 163 -13.31 3.62 9.78
N ASP A 164 -14.55 3.59 9.26
CA ASP A 164 -15.68 4.35 9.81
C ASP A 164 -15.98 3.90 11.24
N ALA A 165 -16.06 2.59 11.49
CA ALA A 165 -16.28 2.04 12.82
C ALA A 165 -15.15 2.46 13.79
N LEU A 166 -13.90 2.44 13.32
CA LEU A 166 -12.74 2.87 14.11
C LEU A 166 -12.82 4.36 14.48
N HIS A 167 -13.11 5.23 13.51
CA HIS A 167 -13.18 6.68 13.73
C HIS A 167 -14.41 7.10 14.54
N GLN A 168 -15.53 6.38 14.41
CA GLN A 168 -16.70 6.59 15.27
C GLN A 168 -16.36 6.26 16.73
N LYS A 169 -15.61 5.18 16.96
CA LYS A 169 -15.20 4.76 18.31
C LYS A 169 -14.07 5.62 18.89
N TYR A 170 -13.16 6.10 18.04
CA TYR A 170 -11.99 6.89 18.40
C TYR A 170 -11.88 8.13 17.51
N PRO A 171 -12.67 9.20 17.77
CA PRO A 171 -12.70 10.40 16.94
C PRO A 171 -11.37 11.15 16.86
N GLU A 172 -10.42 10.87 17.77
CA GLU A 172 -9.06 11.42 17.71
C GLU A 172 -8.23 10.83 16.57
N LEU A 173 -8.56 9.63 16.11
CA LEU A 173 -7.98 9.02 14.92
C LEU A 173 -8.71 9.64 13.72
N LYS A 174 -8.10 10.63 13.07
CA LYS A 174 -8.71 11.31 11.93
C LYS A 174 -8.40 10.55 10.64
N TYR A 175 -9.32 10.62 9.67
CA TYR A 175 -9.00 10.34 8.28
C TYR A 175 -7.84 11.22 7.81
N ASN A 176 -6.88 10.63 7.09
CA ASN A 176 -5.80 11.37 6.43
C ASN A 176 -6.37 12.38 5.41
N TRP A 177 -7.28 11.90 4.56
CA TRP A 177 -8.05 12.70 3.61
C TRP A 177 -9.43 12.10 3.46
N ARG A 178 -10.46 12.94 3.28
CA ARG A 178 -11.84 12.47 3.04
C ARG A 178 -12.00 11.68 1.73
N THR A 179 -11.09 11.90 0.79
CA THR A 179 -11.08 11.25 -0.53
C THR A 179 -10.29 9.95 -0.56
N SER A 180 -9.77 9.49 0.59
CA SER A 180 -8.98 8.26 0.65
C SER A 180 -9.41 7.34 1.79
N VAL A 181 -9.60 6.07 1.45
CA VAL A 181 -9.98 5.02 2.42
C VAL A 181 -8.80 4.53 3.26
N PHE A 182 -7.56 4.87 2.87
CA PHE A 182 -6.37 4.37 3.53
C PHE A 182 -6.05 5.14 4.82
N PRO A 183 -5.84 4.45 5.96
CA PRO A 183 -5.54 5.09 7.23
C PRO A 183 -4.10 5.60 7.33
N ALA A 184 -3.19 5.12 6.47
CA ALA A 184 -1.78 5.51 6.51
C ALA A 184 -1.21 5.79 5.11
N VAL A 185 -0.18 6.63 5.08
CA VAL A 185 0.61 6.96 3.89
C VAL A 185 2.10 6.97 4.24
N SER A 186 2.96 6.61 3.31
CA SER A 186 4.41 6.80 3.37
C SER A 186 4.87 7.64 2.19
N PHE A 187 5.67 8.66 2.51
CA PHE A 187 6.40 9.49 1.57
C PHE A 187 7.83 8.97 1.52
N ASN A 188 8.22 8.38 0.39
CA ASN A 188 9.57 7.92 0.13
C ASN A 188 10.27 8.98 -0.72
N PHE A 189 11.15 9.75 -0.11
CA PHE A 189 11.74 10.94 -0.70
C PHE A 189 12.91 10.62 -1.64
N GLY A 190 13.09 11.50 -2.63
CA GLY A 190 14.22 11.45 -3.55
C GLY A 190 15.54 11.90 -2.89
N PRO A 191 16.63 12.00 -3.69
CA PRO A 191 16.67 11.77 -5.13
C PRO A 191 16.61 10.28 -5.52
N ARG A 192 16.88 9.36 -4.59
CA ARG A 192 16.99 7.92 -4.88
C ARG A 192 16.10 7.08 -3.95
N ALA A 193 14.78 7.20 -4.09
CA ALA A 193 13.84 6.30 -3.40
C ALA A 193 13.87 4.89 -4.03
N VAL A 194 14.91 4.13 -3.74
CA VAL A 194 15.12 2.76 -4.22
C VAL A 194 14.95 1.78 -3.07
N THR A 195 14.06 0.81 -3.23
CA THR A 195 13.75 -0.15 -2.16
C THR A 195 14.36 -1.50 -2.45
N VAL A 196 15.11 -2.04 -1.48
CA VAL A 196 15.44 -3.47 -1.47
C VAL A 196 14.16 -4.30 -1.38
N GLU A 197 14.24 -5.54 -1.82
CA GLU A 197 13.08 -6.42 -1.81
C GLU A 197 12.61 -6.74 -0.40
N HIS A 198 11.32 -6.52 -0.14
CA HIS A 198 10.71 -6.73 1.15
C HIS A 198 9.24 -7.11 1.01
N ARG A 199 8.64 -7.44 2.16
CA ARG A 199 7.19 -7.52 2.35
C ARG A 199 6.78 -6.57 3.44
N ASP A 200 5.63 -5.94 3.27
CA ASP A 200 5.00 -5.18 4.35
C ASP A 200 4.06 -6.06 5.14
N HIS A 201 4.64 -7.08 5.78
CA HIS A 201 3.89 -8.13 6.46
C HIS A 201 2.93 -7.63 7.56
N GLY A 202 3.13 -6.41 8.06
CA GLY A 202 2.23 -5.73 9.00
C GLY A 202 0.97 -5.12 8.37
N ASN A 203 0.95 -4.95 7.05
CA ASN A 203 -0.23 -4.53 6.31
C ASN A 203 -1.25 -5.65 6.24
N ARG A 204 -2.50 -5.29 5.92
CA ARG A 204 -3.58 -6.27 5.78
C ARG A 204 -3.21 -7.32 4.72
N ALA A 205 -3.36 -8.60 5.04
CA ALA A 205 -2.85 -9.70 4.23
C ALA A 205 -3.39 -9.73 2.79
N VAL A 206 -4.72 -9.67 2.63
CA VAL A 206 -5.39 -9.54 1.32
C VAL A 206 -5.52 -8.08 0.86
N GLY A 207 -5.14 -7.16 1.75
CA GLY A 207 -5.20 -5.73 1.54
C GLY A 207 -4.25 -5.27 0.45
N TRP A 208 -4.59 -4.17 -0.23
CA TRP A 208 -3.71 -3.54 -1.20
C TRP A 208 -3.01 -2.32 -0.61
N CYS A 209 -1.86 -2.01 -1.19
CA CYS A 209 -1.17 -0.74 -1.05
C CYS A 209 -1.18 -0.07 -2.41
N ALA A 210 -1.52 1.21 -2.46
CA ALA A 210 -1.51 2.01 -3.67
C ALA A 210 -0.22 2.83 -3.72
N ILE A 211 0.56 2.68 -4.79
CA ILE A 211 1.89 3.25 -4.95
C ILE A 211 1.88 4.15 -6.19
N THR A 212 2.26 5.41 -6.04
CA THR A 212 2.57 6.30 -7.16
C THR A 212 4.06 6.60 -7.14
N ALA A 213 4.72 6.45 -8.27
CA ALA A 213 6.12 6.87 -8.44
C ALA A 213 6.17 8.26 -9.09
N GLY A 214 7.21 9.04 -8.81
CA GLY A 214 7.47 10.32 -9.46
C GLY A 214 8.97 10.63 -9.52
N GLY A 215 9.34 11.83 -9.97
CA GLY A 215 10.72 12.17 -10.33
C GLY A 215 11.01 12.03 -11.82
N ASN A 216 12.28 12.17 -12.19
CA ASN A 216 12.74 12.16 -13.58
C ASN A 216 13.69 10.97 -13.81
N TYR A 217 13.16 9.89 -14.39
CA TYR A 217 13.91 8.68 -14.74
C TYR A 217 13.32 8.01 -15.98
N ASP A 218 14.13 7.23 -16.70
CA ASP A 218 13.65 6.39 -17.79
C ASP A 218 13.16 5.03 -17.25
N PRO A 219 11.84 4.74 -17.27
CA PRO A 219 11.28 3.50 -16.72
C PRO A 219 11.67 2.24 -17.50
N ARG A 220 12.28 2.39 -18.69
CA ARG A 220 12.80 1.26 -19.49
C ARG A 220 14.21 0.86 -19.05
N LEU A 221 14.91 1.73 -18.32
CA LEU A 221 16.31 1.55 -17.94
C LEU A 221 16.52 1.45 -16.44
N GLY A 222 15.55 1.90 -15.62
CA GLY A 222 15.62 1.85 -14.16
C GLY A 222 14.25 2.01 -13.51
N GLY A 223 14.18 1.93 -12.17
CA GLY A 223 12.96 2.20 -11.41
C GLY A 223 11.82 1.18 -11.55
N HIS A 224 12.06 0.05 -12.23
CA HIS A 224 11.10 -1.02 -12.43
C HIS A 224 10.57 -1.57 -11.10
N LEU A 225 9.30 -1.95 -11.04
CA LEU A 225 8.72 -2.65 -9.89
C LEU A 225 8.92 -4.16 -10.04
N ILE A 226 9.55 -4.78 -9.03
CA ILE A 226 9.74 -6.24 -8.98
C ILE A 226 8.61 -6.85 -8.17
N LEU A 227 7.94 -7.88 -8.69
CA LEU A 227 6.90 -8.67 -7.98
C LEU A 227 7.22 -10.17 -8.08
N ARG A 228 7.88 -10.71 -7.05
CA ARG A 228 8.49 -12.06 -7.13
C ARG A 228 7.50 -13.19 -7.29
N GLU A 229 6.43 -13.21 -6.50
CA GLU A 229 5.45 -14.30 -6.51
C GLU A 229 4.58 -14.27 -7.77
N LEU A 230 4.57 -13.15 -8.51
CA LEU A 230 3.96 -13.05 -9.83
C LEU A 230 4.96 -13.37 -10.96
N GLY A 231 6.25 -13.48 -10.66
CA GLY A 231 7.30 -13.76 -11.64
C GLY A 231 7.49 -12.65 -12.67
N ILE A 232 7.21 -11.40 -12.30
CA ILE A 232 7.28 -10.25 -13.22
C ILE A 232 8.14 -9.10 -12.67
N VAL A 233 8.75 -8.37 -13.59
CA VAL A 233 9.38 -7.06 -13.38
C VAL A 233 8.72 -6.08 -14.34
N ILE A 234 8.21 -4.96 -13.82
CA ILE A 234 7.32 -4.05 -14.55
C ILE A 234 8.04 -2.73 -14.79
N GLU A 235 8.05 -2.24 -16.04
CA GLU A 235 8.39 -0.84 -16.32
C GLU A 235 7.38 0.04 -15.57
N PHE A 236 7.85 0.85 -14.61
CA PHE A 236 6.96 1.65 -13.76
C PHE A 236 7.21 3.15 -13.98
N PRO A 237 6.47 3.81 -14.88
CA PRO A 237 6.71 5.20 -15.25
C PRO A 237 6.46 6.21 -14.12
N PRO A 238 7.20 7.34 -14.10
CA PRO A 238 6.84 8.48 -13.26
C PRO A 238 5.40 8.92 -13.52
N GLY A 239 4.68 9.22 -12.45
CA GLY A 239 3.29 9.64 -12.47
C GLY A 239 2.27 8.51 -12.41
N ALA A 240 2.66 7.30 -12.78
CA ALA A 240 1.76 6.15 -12.81
C ALA A 240 1.49 5.62 -11.39
N THR A 241 0.33 5.00 -11.22
CA THR A 241 -0.08 4.34 -9.96
C THR A 241 -0.23 2.84 -10.16
N ILE A 242 0.24 2.04 -9.19
CA ILE A 242 0.05 0.59 -9.12
C ILE A 242 -0.50 0.24 -7.74
N CYS A 243 -1.50 -0.64 -7.68
CA CYS A 243 -1.96 -1.23 -6.43
C CYS A 243 -1.54 -2.70 -6.34
N ILE A 244 -0.90 -3.08 -5.23
CA ILE A 244 -0.42 -4.45 -5.00
C ILE A 244 -0.77 -4.97 -3.60
N PRO A 245 -0.91 -6.29 -3.40
CA PRO A 245 -1.03 -6.89 -2.08
C PRO A 245 0.35 -6.98 -1.40
N SER A 246 0.87 -5.82 -0.97
CA SER A 246 2.27 -5.65 -0.54
C SER A 246 2.66 -6.46 0.71
N ALA A 247 1.66 -6.93 1.46
CA ALA A 247 1.87 -7.85 2.58
C ALA A 247 2.30 -9.25 2.09
N CYS A 248 1.71 -9.73 0.99
CA CYS A 248 1.91 -11.08 0.48
C CYS A 248 2.94 -11.16 -0.65
N LEU A 249 3.16 -10.07 -1.40
CA LEU A 249 4.16 -10.03 -2.47
C LEU A 249 5.49 -9.49 -1.97
N THR A 250 6.56 -10.25 -2.20
CA THR A 250 7.93 -9.75 -2.12
C THR A 250 8.16 -8.79 -3.27
N HIS A 251 8.40 -7.53 -2.92
CA HIS A 251 8.52 -6.46 -3.88
C HIS A 251 9.65 -5.50 -3.53
N GLY A 252 10.20 -4.87 -4.55
CA GLY A 252 11.26 -3.87 -4.47
C GLY A 252 11.29 -3.11 -5.79
N ASN A 253 12.29 -2.26 -5.98
CA ASN A 253 12.47 -1.63 -7.28
C ASN A 253 13.92 -1.67 -7.74
N VAL A 254 14.09 -1.74 -9.06
CA VAL A 254 15.40 -1.68 -9.71
C VAL A 254 15.98 -0.28 -9.50
N PRO A 255 17.28 -0.14 -9.21
CA PRO A 255 17.94 1.16 -9.14
C PRO A 255 17.68 2.02 -10.39
N ILE A 256 17.54 3.33 -10.20
CA ILE A 256 17.59 4.31 -11.29
C ILE A 256 19.04 4.60 -11.68
N ARG A 257 19.27 5.17 -12.86
CA ARG A 257 20.61 5.54 -13.33
C ARG A 257 21.16 6.76 -12.61
N ASP A 258 22.47 6.96 -12.70
CA ASP A 258 23.10 8.17 -12.18
C ASP A 258 22.53 9.42 -12.85
N GLY A 259 22.28 10.45 -12.03
CA GLY A 259 21.66 11.71 -12.48
C GLY A 259 20.13 11.68 -12.58
N GLU A 260 19.49 10.51 -12.48
CA GLU A 260 18.03 10.39 -12.42
C GLU A 260 17.50 10.64 -11.00
N THR A 261 16.22 10.98 -10.88
CA THR A 261 15.54 11.17 -9.61
C THR A 261 14.29 10.30 -9.50
N ARG A 262 14.01 9.79 -8.29
CA ARG A 262 12.80 9.03 -7.99
C ARG A 262 12.31 9.27 -6.57
N TRP A 263 11.02 9.52 -6.42
CA TRP A 263 10.29 9.43 -5.15
C TRP A 263 9.07 8.53 -5.32
N SER A 264 8.42 8.15 -4.21
CA SER A 264 7.11 7.49 -4.27
C SER A 264 6.23 7.86 -3.09
N ILE A 265 4.91 7.83 -3.33
CA ILE A 265 3.87 7.98 -2.32
C ILE A 265 3.11 6.66 -2.24
N THR A 266 3.05 6.06 -1.05
CA THR A 266 2.39 4.77 -0.85
C THR A 266 1.32 4.86 0.21
N GLN A 267 0.06 4.57 -0.13
CA GLN A 267 -1.04 4.44 0.82
C GLN A 267 -1.30 2.98 1.18
N TYR A 268 -1.57 2.72 2.46
CA TYR A 268 -1.71 1.36 2.99
C TYR A 268 -2.54 1.32 4.28
N ALA A 269 -2.88 0.10 4.72
CA ALA A 269 -3.56 -0.13 5.99
C ALA A 269 -2.89 -1.26 6.78
N ALA A 270 -2.61 -1.01 8.06
CA ALA A 270 -2.13 -2.04 8.97
C ALA A 270 -3.22 -3.08 9.23
N GLY A 271 -2.91 -4.37 9.06
CA GLY A 271 -3.89 -5.45 9.26
C GLY A 271 -4.38 -5.55 10.70
N GLY A 272 -3.58 -5.04 11.65
CA GLY A 272 -3.98 -4.92 13.04
C GLY A 272 -5.25 -4.09 13.24
N LEU A 273 -5.47 -3.04 12.43
CA LEU A 273 -6.64 -2.16 12.58
C LEU A 273 -7.94 -2.95 12.42
N PHE A 274 -8.03 -3.74 11.36
CA PHE A 274 -9.16 -4.65 11.08
C PHE A 274 -9.34 -5.67 12.21
N ARG A 275 -8.24 -6.26 12.69
CA ARG A 275 -8.29 -7.18 13.84
C ARG A 275 -8.83 -6.52 15.09
N PHE A 276 -8.47 -5.27 15.34
CA PHE A 276 -8.92 -4.54 16.51
C PHE A 276 -10.43 -4.28 16.44
N VAL A 277 -10.94 -3.91 15.26
CA VAL A 277 -12.39 -3.75 15.02
C VAL A 277 -13.12 -5.08 15.19
N ASP A 278 -12.64 -6.16 14.55
CA ASP A 278 -13.24 -7.50 14.67
C ASP A 278 -13.26 -8.03 16.11
N TYR A 279 -12.30 -7.63 16.94
CA TYR A 279 -12.25 -7.98 18.36
C TYR A 279 -13.15 -7.08 19.23
N GLY A 280 -14.00 -6.27 18.61
CA GLY A 280 -14.87 -5.32 19.29
C GLY A 280 -14.07 -4.24 20.02
N PHE A 281 -13.03 -3.71 19.38
CA PHE A 281 -12.13 -2.66 19.90
C PHE A 281 -11.33 -3.10 21.13
N ARG A 282 -10.82 -4.33 21.11
CA ARG A 282 -10.05 -4.93 22.21
C ARG A 282 -8.76 -5.56 21.72
N THR A 283 -7.75 -5.54 22.57
CA THR A 283 -6.58 -6.43 22.42
C THR A 283 -7.01 -7.89 22.62
N TRP A 284 -6.21 -8.85 22.15
CA TRP A 284 -6.46 -10.27 22.39
C TRP A 284 -6.57 -10.61 23.89
N ALA A 285 -5.73 -10.00 24.73
CA ALA A 285 -5.78 -10.22 26.18
C ALA A 285 -7.12 -9.73 26.78
N GLN A 286 -7.55 -8.52 26.41
CA GLN A 286 -8.83 -7.97 26.84
C GLN A 286 -10.02 -8.77 26.30
N LEU A 287 -9.95 -9.26 25.07
CA LEU A 287 -11.00 -10.07 24.47
C LEU A 287 -11.21 -11.38 25.24
N LYS A 288 -10.12 -12.09 25.58
CA LYS A 288 -10.19 -13.30 26.42
C LYS A 288 -10.75 -13.01 27.81
N GLN A 289 -10.33 -11.90 28.43
CA GLN A 289 -10.80 -11.53 29.76
C GLN A 289 -12.29 -11.16 29.79
N ALA A 290 -12.82 -10.62 28.69
CA ALA A 290 -14.23 -10.22 28.61
C ALA A 290 -15.21 -11.38 28.76
N GLY A 291 -14.80 -12.63 28.46
CA GLY A 291 -15.60 -13.83 28.72
C GLY A 291 -16.95 -13.89 27.99
N ASN A 292 -17.12 -13.12 26.90
CA ASN A 292 -18.39 -12.96 26.20
C ASN A 292 -18.55 -13.91 24.98
N GLY A 293 -17.77 -14.99 24.90
CA GLY A 293 -17.78 -15.98 23.81
C GLY A 293 -17.13 -15.52 22.49
N LEU A 294 -16.86 -14.23 22.29
CA LEU A 294 -16.24 -13.74 21.05
C LEU A 294 -14.81 -14.27 20.88
N ALA A 295 -14.06 -14.46 21.97
CA ALA A 295 -12.72 -15.06 21.94
C ALA A 295 -12.75 -16.48 21.38
N ASP A 296 -13.74 -17.28 21.77
CA ASP A 296 -13.89 -18.68 21.34
C ASP A 296 -14.26 -18.73 19.86
N LYS A 297 -15.23 -17.92 19.42
CA LYS A 297 -15.57 -17.77 18.00
C LYS A 297 -14.36 -17.38 17.14
N VAL A 298 -13.55 -16.42 17.61
CA VAL A 298 -12.33 -16.03 16.90
C VAL A 298 -11.34 -17.18 16.78
N LEU A 299 -11.22 -18.05 17.80
CA LEU A 299 -10.34 -19.21 17.76
C LEU A 299 -10.84 -20.29 16.80
N GLU A 300 -12.16 -20.57 16.83
CA GLU A 300 -12.83 -21.52 15.94
C GLU A 300 -12.65 -21.13 14.46
N GLU A 301 -12.86 -19.86 14.13
CA GLU A 301 -12.76 -19.37 12.76
C GLU A 301 -11.30 -19.14 12.30
N ARG A 302 -10.34 -19.12 13.22
CA ARG A 302 -8.97 -18.64 12.98
C ARG A 302 -8.28 -19.30 11.79
N ASP A 303 -8.49 -20.60 11.63
CA ASP A 303 -7.81 -21.41 10.62
C ASP A 303 -8.50 -21.34 9.25
N GLY A 304 -9.79 -21.02 9.23
CA GLY A 304 -10.59 -20.84 8.02
C GLY A 304 -10.73 -19.38 7.56
N ARG A 305 -10.41 -18.40 8.40
CA ARG A 305 -10.65 -16.96 8.14
C ARG A 305 -10.03 -16.45 6.84
N TRP A 306 -8.95 -17.07 6.36
CA TRP A 306 -8.36 -16.71 5.07
C TRP A 306 -9.32 -16.91 3.89
N LEU A 307 -10.25 -17.87 3.95
CA LEU A 307 -11.28 -18.06 2.92
C LEU A 307 -12.21 -16.84 2.85
N LYS A 308 -12.68 -16.37 4.01
CA LYS A 308 -13.51 -15.15 4.12
C LYS A 308 -12.78 -13.91 3.58
N GLU A 309 -11.48 -13.79 3.85
CA GLU A 309 -10.68 -12.68 3.33
C GLU A 309 -10.48 -12.76 1.80
N LEU A 310 -10.43 -13.96 1.21
CA LEU A 310 -10.36 -14.12 -0.25
C LEU A 310 -11.68 -13.78 -0.95
N GLU A 311 -12.84 -13.96 -0.29
CA GLU A 311 -14.15 -13.56 -0.82
C GLU A 311 -14.27 -12.05 -1.05
N LEU A 312 -13.43 -11.25 -0.37
CA LEU A 312 -13.32 -9.80 -0.56
C LEU A 312 -12.63 -9.42 -1.88
N LEU A 313 -12.01 -10.37 -2.58
CA LEU A 313 -11.44 -10.16 -3.90
C LEU A 313 -12.52 -10.36 -4.96
N SER A 314 -12.64 -9.42 -5.88
CA SER A 314 -13.52 -9.54 -7.04
C SER A 314 -12.91 -10.48 -8.08
N LYS A 315 -13.75 -11.27 -8.73
CA LYS A 315 -13.35 -11.86 -10.02
C LYS A 315 -13.46 -10.81 -11.12
N ILE A 316 -12.65 -10.93 -12.15
CA ILE A 316 -12.60 -9.93 -13.23
C ILE A 316 -13.94 -9.81 -13.97
N GLU A 317 -14.65 -10.93 -14.16
CA GLU A 317 -15.96 -11.02 -14.80
C GLU A 317 -17.10 -10.45 -13.94
N GLU A 318 -16.94 -10.44 -12.61
CA GLU A 318 -17.94 -9.95 -11.64
C GLU A 318 -17.73 -8.47 -11.29
N LEU A 319 -16.64 -7.87 -11.77
CA LEU A 319 -16.14 -6.58 -11.28
C LEU A 319 -17.14 -5.42 -11.48
N HIS A 320 -17.95 -5.45 -12.53
CA HIS A 320 -19.01 -4.45 -12.73
C HIS A 320 -20.10 -4.57 -11.66
N ALA A 321 -20.69 -5.76 -11.51
CA ALA A 321 -21.73 -6.04 -10.53
C ALA A 321 -21.24 -5.78 -9.10
N ASP A 322 -19.98 -6.15 -8.79
CA ASP A 322 -19.39 -5.87 -7.48
C ASP A 322 -19.27 -4.37 -7.18
N ARG A 323 -19.05 -3.52 -8.20
CA ARG A 323 -19.02 -2.05 -8.01
C ARG A 323 -20.42 -1.48 -7.77
N GLU A 324 -21.43 -2.00 -8.46
CA GLU A 324 -22.84 -1.64 -8.24
C GLU A 324 -23.26 -2.03 -6.82
N ASN A 325 -23.00 -3.28 -6.42
CA ASN A 325 -23.27 -3.79 -5.07
C ASN A 325 -22.51 -3.02 -3.99
N ALA A 326 -21.29 -2.58 -4.29
CA ALA A 326 -20.51 -1.73 -3.40
C ALA A 326 -20.96 -0.27 -3.42
N GLY A 327 -21.98 0.14 -4.19
CA GLY A 327 -22.47 1.52 -4.29
C GLY A 327 -21.44 2.50 -4.84
N LEU A 328 -20.56 2.03 -5.73
CA LEU A 328 -19.50 2.82 -6.37
C LEU A 328 -19.85 3.28 -7.79
N LEU A 329 -20.89 2.70 -8.37
CA LEU A 329 -21.50 3.14 -9.62
C LEU A 329 -22.90 3.71 -9.32
N LYS A 330 -23.32 4.64 -10.17
CA LYS A 330 -24.68 5.19 -10.17
C LYS A 330 -25.52 4.41 -11.16
#